data_AF-A0A343TNU9-F1
#
_entry.id   AF-A0A343TNU9-F1
#
_cell.length_a   1.000
_cell.length_b   1.000
_cell.length_c   1.000
_cell.angle_alpha   90.00
_cell.angle_beta   90.00
_cell.angle_gamma   90.00
#
_symmetry.space_group_name_H-M   'P 1'
#
loop_
_entity.id
_entity.type
_entity.pdbx_description
1 polymer ?
#
loop_
_entity_poly.entity_id
_entity_poly.type
_entity_poly.pdbx_seq_one_letter_code
_entity_poly.pdbx_strand_id
1 'polypeptide(L)'
;MNSKTLLSLALAFVVIAGGASAAVAGTDGGLQVDVAQNDATAEVTVEVTHNNTSVENAQVNVTVDDEDATYADAGDYQTNEDGIVELSAPDEEVNVTVTVDYENETTSVSTTLEAAPGFQVNVDQDPGEDAIVTVTDNGTAVENATVNVTLVDEDENVTYDGVGEYETDEDGTVVLPAPYETVEVEVTATHEDRTASTIVTLEAYEGDPSLPFGQQLQGYMDTIEDDEHPFGHHVANWVTKNNPGNAPAHAGPPAQAGPPDHAGPGADGDAKNESDGQGPPEHAGPGADGDAKNESNGQGPPDHAGPGDKSEAKNGTDDVRGPPAHAGPP
;
A
#
# COMPACT_ATOMS: atom_id res chain seq x y z
N MET A 1 -7.75 -5.58 17.47
CA MET A 1 -8.48 -6.65 16.74
C MET A 1 -9.04 -5.97 15.51
N ASN A 2 -8.16 -5.77 14.53
CA ASN A 2 -8.49 -4.98 13.35
C ASN A 2 -9.06 -5.91 12.30
N SER A 3 -10.21 -5.50 11.78
CA SER A 3 -10.99 -6.16 10.75
C SER A 3 -10.13 -6.38 9.52
N LYS A 4 -9.74 -7.63 9.25
CA LYS A 4 -9.28 -8.04 7.93
C LYS A 4 -10.44 -7.81 6.97
N THR A 5 -10.42 -6.70 6.25
CA THR A 5 -11.25 -6.52 5.05
C THR A 5 -10.74 -7.52 4.04
N LEU A 6 -11.27 -8.74 4.12
CA LEU A 6 -11.29 -9.68 3.01
C LEU A 6 -11.88 -8.91 1.83
N LEU A 7 -11.04 -8.56 0.85
CA LEU A 7 -11.46 -8.04 -0.43
C LEU A 7 -12.29 -9.15 -1.06
N SER A 8 -13.59 -9.14 -0.76
CA SER A 8 -14.54 -10.06 -1.35
C SER A 8 -14.67 -9.59 -2.78
N LEU A 9 -14.02 -10.29 -3.70
CA LEU A 9 -14.19 -10.10 -5.13
C LEU A 9 -15.66 -10.36 -5.45
N ALA A 10 -16.46 -9.30 -5.36
CA ALA A 10 -17.87 -9.32 -5.71
C ALA A 10 -17.92 -9.45 -7.23
N LEU A 11 -18.30 -10.63 -7.71
CA LEU A 11 -18.55 -10.90 -9.11
C LEU A 11 -19.69 -9.99 -9.57
N ALA A 12 -19.33 -8.82 -10.10
CA ALA A 12 -20.25 -7.88 -10.70
C ALA A 12 -20.35 -8.23 -12.18
N PHE A 13 -21.58 -8.46 -12.62
CA PHE A 13 -21.91 -8.52 -14.04
C PHE A 13 -22.58 -7.19 -14.37
N VAL A 14 -22.06 -6.48 -15.37
CA VAL A 14 -22.84 -5.42 -16.00
C VAL A 14 -23.85 -6.11 -16.91
N VAL A 15 -25.12 -5.99 -16.54
CA VAL A 15 -26.23 -6.28 -17.43
C VAL A 15 -26.30 -5.14 -18.43
N ILE A 16 -25.72 -5.33 -19.62
CA ILE A 16 -25.85 -4.37 -20.71
C ILE A 16 -27.23 -4.57 -21.31
N ALA A 17 -28.21 -3.90 -20.72
CA ALA A 17 -29.55 -3.78 -21.30
C ALA A 17 -29.48 -2.86 -22.54
N GLY A 18 -29.03 -3.42 -23.66
CA GLY A 18 -28.99 -2.79 -24.98
C GLY A 18 -30.40 -2.43 -25.46
N GLY A 19 -30.65 -1.14 -25.66
CA GLY A 19 -31.99 -0.59 -25.83
C GLY A 19 -32.69 -0.85 -27.16
N ALA A 20 -34.01 -1.00 -27.02
CA ALA A 20 -35.09 -0.60 -27.93
C ALA A 20 -35.36 -1.44 -29.19
N SER A 21 -36.07 -2.54 -28.98
CA SER A 21 -37.41 -2.64 -29.59
C SER A 21 -38.46 -2.44 -28.50
N ALA A 22 -39.56 -1.77 -28.82
CA ALA A 22 -40.56 -1.34 -27.85
C ALA A 22 -41.13 -2.52 -27.04
N ALA A 23 -40.55 -2.79 -25.88
CA ALA A 23 -41.22 -3.57 -24.85
C ALA A 23 -42.27 -2.67 -24.22
N VAL A 24 -43.50 -2.80 -24.74
CA VAL A 24 -44.66 -2.74 -23.86
C VAL A 24 -44.31 -3.51 -22.59
N ALA A 25 -44.58 -2.94 -21.41
CA ALA A 25 -44.61 -3.72 -20.18
C ALA A 25 -45.74 -4.76 -20.33
N GLY A 26 -45.42 -5.85 -21.02
CA GLY A 26 -46.28 -6.99 -21.25
C GLY A 26 -45.93 -8.01 -20.19
N THR A 27 -46.87 -8.23 -19.30
CA THR A 27 -46.92 -9.38 -18.39
C THR A 27 -47.23 -10.66 -19.18
N ASP A 28 -46.55 -10.89 -20.31
CA ASP A 28 -46.84 -11.98 -21.24
C ASP A 28 -45.54 -12.61 -21.74
N GLY A 29 -45.39 -13.89 -21.45
CA GLY A 29 -44.16 -14.65 -21.58
C GLY A 29 -43.76 -14.97 -23.03
N GLY A 30 -43.05 -14.07 -23.69
CA GLY A 30 -42.43 -14.34 -24.99
C GLY A 30 -41.03 -14.93 -24.88
N LEU A 31 -40.41 -15.20 -26.04
CA LEU A 31 -38.97 -15.45 -26.14
C LEU A 31 -38.17 -14.18 -25.81
N GLN A 32 -37.18 -14.31 -24.94
CA GLN A 32 -36.32 -13.23 -24.46
C GLN A 32 -34.87 -13.70 -24.51
N VAL A 33 -33.97 -12.74 -24.76
CA VAL A 33 -32.53 -12.93 -24.73
C VAL A 33 -31.92 -11.79 -23.95
N ASP A 34 -31.03 -12.13 -23.01
CA ASP A 34 -30.27 -11.21 -22.20
C ASP A 34 -28.78 -11.52 -22.39
N VAL A 35 -27.97 -10.48 -22.56
CA VAL A 35 -26.52 -10.60 -22.70
C VAL A 35 -25.88 -9.84 -21.56
N ALA A 36 -25.06 -10.54 -20.78
CA ALA A 36 -24.30 -9.98 -19.68
C ALA A 36 -22.82 -10.18 -19.91
N GLN A 37 -22.01 -9.22 -19.49
CA GLN A 37 -20.56 -9.31 -19.53
C GLN A 37 -20.00 -9.15 -18.11
N ASN A 38 -18.99 -9.96 -17.80
CA ASN A 38 -18.28 -9.88 -16.53
C ASN A 38 -17.37 -8.65 -16.52
N ASP A 39 -17.45 -7.80 -15.49
CA ASP A 39 -16.64 -6.58 -15.44
C ASP A 39 -15.15 -6.83 -15.24
N ALA A 40 -14.78 -7.96 -14.65
CA ALA A 40 -13.38 -8.29 -14.36
C ALA A 40 -12.74 -9.08 -15.49
N THR A 41 -13.43 -10.10 -16.02
CA THR A 41 -12.87 -11.03 -17.02
C THR A 41 -13.30 -10.72 -18.45
N ALA A 42 -14.31 -9.85 -18.63
CA ALA A 42 -14.99 -9.59 -19.89
C ALA A 42 -15.65 -10.83 -20.53
N GLU A 43 -15.74 -11.96 -19.81
CA GLU A 43 -16.48 -13.14 -20.25
C GLU A 43 -17.97 -12.84 -20.41
N VAL A 44 -18.59 -13.47 -21.40
CA VAL A 44 -19.95 -13.14 -21.83
C VAL A 44 -20.89 -14.30 -21.55
N THR A 45 -22.05 -13.98 -21.00
CA THR A 45 -23.14 -14.94 -20.75
C THR A 45 -24.36 -14.48 -21.53
N VAL A 46 -24.87 -15.35 -22.40
CA VAL A 46 -26.14 -15.17 -23.09
C VAL A 46 -27.18 -16.06 -22.42
N GLU A 47 -28.21 -15.44 -21.84
CA GLU A 47 -29.34 -16.13 -21.23
C GLU A 47 -30.56 -16.07 -22.14
N VAL A 48 -31.21 -17.21 -22.36
CA VAL A 48 -32.43 -17.31 -23.16
C VAL A 48 -33.57 -17.84 -22.30
N THR A 49 -34.65 -17.08 -22.24
CA THR A 49 -35.87 -17.48 -21.56
C THR A 49 -37.08 -17.42 -22.47
N HIS A 50 -38.02 -18.35 -22.29
CA HIS A 50 -39.34 -18.32 -22.91
C HIS A 50 -40.37 -18.46 -21.80
N ASN A 51 -41.34 -17.55 -21.74
CA ASN A 51 -42.26 -17.49 -20.61
C ASN A 51 -41.56 -17.46 -19.24
N ASN A 52 -40.49 -16.67 -19.13
CA ASN A 52 -39.67 -16.53 -17.92
C ASN A 52 -39.10 -17.86 -17.40
N THR A 53 -38.93 -18.84 -18.28
CA THR A 53 -38.29 -20.13 -17.98
C THR A 53 -37.12 -20.31 -18.92
N SER A 54 -35.97 -20.75 -18.40
CA SER A 54 -34.79 -21.11 -19.19
C SER A 54 -35.14 -22.08 -20.31
N VAL A 55 -34.53 -21.88 -21.48
CA VAL A 55 -34.80 -22.69 -22.66
C VAL A 55 -33.56 -23.47 -23.05
N GLU A 56 -33.60 -24.79 -22.93
CA GLU A 56 -32.57 -25.67 -23.47
C GLU A 56 -32.69 -25.79 -25.00
N ASN A 57 -31.55 -25.92 -25.69
CA ASN A 57 -31.47 -26.15 -27.13
C ASN A 57 -32.06 -25.03 -28.01
N ALA A 58 -32.24 -23.82 -27.50
CA ALA A 58 -32.52 -22.65 -28.32
C ALA A 58 -31.32 -22.37 -29.23
N GLN A 59 -31.58 -22.04 -30.50
CA GLN A 59 -30.52 -21.71 -31.45
C GLN A 59 -30.11 -20.26 -31.23
N VAL A 60 -28.85 -20.03 -30.89
CA VAL A 60 -28.26 -18.69 -30.74
C VAL A 60 -27.28 -18.48 -31.89
N ASN A 61 -27.36 -17.33 -32.56
CA ASN A 61 -26.45 -16.91 -33.61
C ASN A 61 -25.84 -15.57 -33.20
N VAL A 62 -24.51 -15.52 -33.10
CA VAL A 62 -23.73 -14.34 -32.71
C VAL A 62 -23.00 -13.83 -33.94
N THR A 63 -23.27 -12.58 -34.30
CA THR A 63 -22.62 -11.92 -35.45
C THR A 63 -21.99 -10.61 -35.04
N VAL A 64 -20.83 -10.29 -35.60
CA VAL A 64 -20.25 -8.96 -35.53
C VAL A 64 -20.98 -8.00 -36.47
N ASP A 65 -21.25 -6.78 -36.01
CA ASP A 65 -21.98 -5.77 -36.80
C ASP A 65 -21.08 -5.06 -37.82
N ASP A 66 -19.77 -5.01 -37.55
CA ASP A 66 -18.76 -4.43 -38.44
C ASP A 66 -18.10 -5.54 -39.29
N GLU A 67 -18.05 -5.35 -40.61
CA GLU A 67 -17.47 -6.31 -41.57
C GLU A 67 -15.95 -6.45 -41.43
N ASP A 68 -15.28 -5.44 -40.88
CA ASP A 68 -13.83 -5.43 -40.68
C ASP A 68 -13.43 -5.92 -39.27
N ALA A 69 -14.39 -6.05 -38.35
CA ALA A 69 -14.16 -6.57 -37.00
C ALA A 69 -14.19 -8.09 -36.97
N THR A 70 -13.50 -8.67 -35.98
CA THR A 70 -13.51 -10.11 -35.75
C THR A 70 -13.75 -10.41 -34.28
N TYR A 71 -14.58 -11.41 -34.03
CA TYR A 71 -14.77 -11.99 -32.70
C TYR A 71 -14.65 -13.50 -32.83
N ALA A 72 -13.75 -14.11 -32.06
CA ALA A 72 -13.46 -15.54 -32.15
C ALA A 72 -14.70 -16.41 -31.92
N ASP A 73 -15.58 -15.96 -31.02
CA ASP A 73 -16.83 -16.63 -30.66
C ASP A 73 -18.06 -16.08 -31.41
N ALA A 74 -17.86 -15.47 -32.59
CA ALA A 74 -18.94 -15.27 -33.54
C ALA A 74 -19.31 -16.61 -34.21
N GLY A 75 -20.60 -16.98 -34.20
CA GLY A 75 -21.05 -18.25 -34.75
C GLY A 75 -22.41 -18.72 -34.24
N ASP A 76 -22.68 -20.01 -34.44
CA ASP A 76 -23.93 -20.67 -34.07
C ASP A 76 -23.73 -21.55 -32.82
N TYR A 77 -24.60 -21.37 -31.83
CA TYR A 77 -24.57 -22.03 -30.53
C TYR A 77 -25.94 -22.58 -30.14
N GLN A 78 -25.96 -23.51 -29.19
CA GLN A 78 -27.20 -23.96 -28.56
C GLN A 78 -27.11 -23.76 -27.06
N THR A 79 -28.20 -23.29 -26.46
CA THR A 79 -28.28 -23.14 -25.01
C THR A 79 -28.26 -24.50 -24.30
N ASN A 80 -27.63 -24.53 -23.11
CA ASN A 80 -27.60 -25.68 -22.22
C ASN A 80 -28.93 -25.83 -21.41
N GLU A 81 -28.97 -26.76 -20.45
CA GLU A 81 -30.16 -27.02 -19.60
C GLU A 81 -30.63 -25.79 -18.81
N ASP A 82 -29.71 -24.88 -18.49
CA ASP A 82 -29.98 -23.64 -17.77
C ASP A 82 -30.37 -22.48 -18.71
N GLY A 83 -30.46 -22.72 -20.02
CA GLY A 83 -30.79 -21.70 -21.00
C GLY A 83 -29.64 -20.75 -21.34
N ILE A 84 -28.40 -21.17 -21.09
CA ILE A 84 -27.22 -20.32 -21.15
C ILE A 84 -26.29 -20.74 -22.31
N VAL A 85 -25.67 -19.74 -22.95
CA VAL A 85 -24.45 -19.88 -23.75
C VAL A 85 -23.34 -19.04 -23.11
N GLU A 86 -22.21 -19.66 -22.84
CA GLU A 86 -20.99 -18.98 -22.36
C GLU A 86 -20.08 -18.70 -23.55
N LEU A 87 -19.62 -17.45 -23.67
CA LEU A 87 -18.70 -17.01 -24.71
C LEU A 87 -17.49 -16.33 -24.06
N SER A 88 -16.34 -16.46 -24.69
CA SER A 88 -15.08 -15.86 -24.25
C SER A 88 -15.13 -14.34 -24.44
N ALA A 89 -14.31 -13.61 -23.68
CA ALA A 89 -14.10 -12.19 -23.91
C ALA A 89 -13.53 -11.95 -25.33
N PRO A 90 -13.92 -10.86 -26.02
CA PRO A 90 -13.31 -10.49 -27.28
C PRO A 90 -11.89 -9.93 -27.04
N ASP A 91 -11.03 -10.02 -28.06
CA ASP A 91 -9.67 -9.45 -28.02
C ASP A 91 -9.68 -7.91 -28.14
N GLU A 92 -10.75 -7.35 -28.73
CA GLU A 92 -10.96 -5.91 -28.94
C GLU A 92 -12.44 -5.57 -28.68
N GLU A 93 -12.74 -4.31 -28.38
CA GLU A 93 -14.12 -3.83 -28.26
C GLU A 93 -14.89 -4.10 -29.57
N VAL A 94 -16.02 -4.79 -29.48
CA VAL A 94 -16.78 -5.21 -30.66
C VAL A 94 -18.29 -5.04 -30.47
N ASN A 95 -18.96 -4.57 -31.51
CA ASN A 95 -20.42 -4.53 -31.56
C ASN A 95 -20.94 -5.84 -32.14
N VAL A 96 -21.81 -6.52 -31.40
CA VAL A 96 -22.40 -7.79 -31.80
C VAL A 96 -23.91 -7.73 -31.79
N THR A 97 -24.50 -8.50 -32.70
CA THR A 97 -25.91 -8.84 -32.68
C THR A 97 -26.06 -10.32 -32.33
N VAL A 98 -26.83 -10.60 -31.28
CA VAL A 98 -27.20 -11.95 -30.85
C VAL A 98 -28.64 -12.20 -31.28
N THR A 99 -28.85 -13.19 -32.15
CA THR A 99 -30.16 -13.62 -32.62
C THR A 99 -30.49 -14.99 -32.06
N VAL A 100 -31.71 -15.14 -31.55
CA VAL A 100 -32.17 -16.39 -30.94
C VAL A 100 -33.44 -16.86 -31.65
N ASP A 101 -33.43 -18.12 -32.06
CA ASP A 101 -34.55 -18.83 -32.66
C ASP A 101 -34.99 -19.99 -31.76
N TYR A 102 -36.27 -20.00 -31.38
CA TYR A 102 -36.88 -21.09 -30.61
C TYR A 102 -38.36 -21.25 -30.96
N GLU A 103 -38.81 -22.47 -31.25
CA GLU A 103 -40.21 -22.80 -31.57
C GLU A 103 -40.92 -21.88 -32.60
N ASN A 104 -40.18 -21.39 -33.61
CA ASN A 104 -40.63 -20.44 -34.64
C ASN A 104 -40.84 -19.00 -34.14
N GLU A 105 -40.38 -18.68 -32.94
CA GLU A 105 -40.18 -17.33 -32.47
C GLU A 105 -38.71 -16.95 -32.67
N THR A 106 -38.48 -15.70 -33.07
CA THR A 106 -37.14 -15.14 -33.24
C THR A 106 -37.07 -13.82 -32.47
N THR A 107 -35.99 -13.62 -31.72
CA THR A 107 -35.69 -12.34 -31.07
C THR A 107 -34.21 -12.03 -31.23
N SER A 108 -33.84 -10.75 -31.15
CA SER A 108 -32.44 -10.34 -31.25
C SER A 108 -32.15 -9.19 -30.32
N VAL A 109 -30.90 -9.10 -29.86
CA VAL A 109 -30.35 -7.98 -29.10
C VAL A 109 -28.99 -7.59 -29.70
N SER A 110 -28.73 -6.29 -29.77
CA SER A 110 -27.42 -5.77 -30.16
C SER A 110 -26.78 -5.10 -28.95
N THR A 111 -25.49 -5.35 -28.75
CA THR A 111 -24.72 -4.79 -27.64
C THR A 111 -23.26 -4.61 -28.04
N THR A 112 -22.57 -3.73 -27.33
CA THR A 112 -21.12 -3.61 -27.37
C THR A 112 -20.53 -4.55 -26.30
N LEU A 113 -19.50 -5.30 -26.67
CA LEU A 113 -18.71 -6.14 -25.78
C LEU A 113 -17.33 -5.53 -25.64
N GLU A 114 -16.89 -5.34 -24.39
CA GLU A 114 -15.58 -4.82 -24.06
C GLU A 114 -14.51 -5.91 -24.19
N ALA A 115 -13.29 -5.53 -24.53
CA ALA A 115 -12.16 -6.45 -24.57
C ALA A 115 -11.78 -6.96 -23.18
N ALA A 116 -11.18 -8.14 -23.11
CA ALA A 116 -10.53 -8.58 -21.87
C ALA A 116 -9.41 -7.61 -21.48
N PRO A 117 -9.19 -7.33 -20.18
CA PRO A 117 -8.24 -6.32 -19.77
C PRO A 117 -6.77 -6.78 -19.91
N GLY A 118 -6.53 -8.04 -20.31
CA GLY A 118 -5.20 -8.58 -20.59
C GLY A 118 -4.35 -8.82 -19.34
N PHE A 119 -3.04 -8.99 -19.56
CA PHE A 119 -2.05 -9.16 -18.49
C PHE A 119 -1.66 -7.82 -17.88
N GLN A 120 -1.85 -7.69 -16.58
CA GLN A 120 -1.74 -6.41 -15.86
C GLN A 120 -0.99 -6.60 -14.54
N VAL A 121 -0.37 -5.51 -14.11
CA VAL A 121 0.19 -5.36 -12.77
C VAL A 121 -0.36 -4.07 -12.15
N ASN A 122 -0.87 -4.18 -10.92
CA ASN A 122 -1.36 -3.06 -10.15
C ASN A 122 -0.64 -3.02 -8.80
N VAL A 123 -0.45 -1.83 -8.24
CA VAL A 123 0.17 -1.62 -6.94
C VAL A 123 -0.73 -0.70 -6.14
N ASP A 124 -1.19 -1.18 -5.00
CA ASP A 124 -2.02 -0.42 -4.06
C ASP A 124 -1.26 -0.21 -2.76
N GLN A 125 -1.27 1.01 -2.23
CA GLN A 125 -0.60 1.34 -0.99
C GLN A 125 -1.36 2.42 -0.23
N ASP A 126 -1.58 2.17 1.06
CA ASP A 126 -1.89 3.22 2.03
C ASP A 126 -0.57 3.87 2.53
N PRO A 127 -0.48 5.22 2.63
CA PRO A 127 0.78 5.89 2.94
C PRO A 127 1.46 5.40 4.22
N GLY A 128 2.71 4.96 4.11
CA GLY A 128 3.50 4.45 5.23
C GLY A 128 3.20 3.01 5.65
N GLU A 129 2.30 2.33 4.95
CA GLU A 129 2.00 0.91 5.10
C GLU A 129 2.62 0.12 3.94
N ASP A 130 2.60 -1.20 4.06
CA ASP A 130 3.04 -2.11 3.01
C ASP A 130 2.21 -1.93 1.72
N ALA A 131 2.87 -2.07 0.58
CA ALA A 131 2.21 -2.03 -0.72
C ALA A 131 1.84 -3.45 -1.17
N ILE A 132 0.68 -3.59 -1.78
CA ILE A 132 0.20 -4.87 -2.35
C ILE A 132 0.31 -4.77 -3.86
N VAL A 133 1.20 -5.56 -4.44
CA VAL A 133 1.28 -5.78 -5.88
C VAL A 133 0.31 -6.90 -6.23
N THR A 134 -0.54 -6.68 -7.24
CA THR A 134 -1.48 -7.68 -7.76
C THR A 134 -1.21 -7.88 -9.25
N VAL A 135 -1.03 -9.13 -9.67
CA VAL A 135 -0.85 -9.52 -11.07
C VAL A 135 -2.06 -10.30 -11.54
N THR A 136 -2.67 -9.85 -12.64
CA THR A 136 -3.84 -10.50 -13.24
C THR A 136 -3.65 -10.75 -14.73
N ASP A 137 -4.27 -11.81 -15.25
CA ASP A 137 -4.46 -12.06 -16.68
C ASP A 137 -5.95 -12.18 -16.93
N ASN A 138 -6.50 -11.26 -17.73
CA ASN A 138 -7.94 -11.16 -18.01
C ASN A 138 -8.78 -11.18 -16.71
N GLY A 139 -8.37 -10.37 -15.73
CA GLY A 139 -9.07 -10.25 -14.44
C GLY A 139 -8.91 -11.41 -13.47
N THR A 140 -8.20 -12.47 -13.85
CA THR A 140 -7.91 -13.62 -12.98
C THR A 140 -6.53 -13.48 -12.36
N ALA A 141 -6.40 -13.77 -11.07
CA ALA A 141 -5.12 -13.79 -10.36
C ALA A 141 -4.13 -14.76 -11.01
N VAL A 142 -2.87 -14.34 -11.12
CA VAL A 142 -1.80 -15.16 -11.70
C VAL A 142 -0.82 -15.58 -10.61
N GLU A 143 -0.86 -16.85 -10.23
CA GLU A 143 0.11 -17.47 -9.30
C GLU A 143 1.47 -17.68 -9.99
N ASN A 144 2.56 -17.57 -9.24
CA ASN A 144 3.93 -17.79 -9.71
C ASN A 144 4.34 -16.88 -10.90
N ALA A 145 3.76 -15.69 -10.99
CA ALA A 145 4.28 -14.63 -11.86
C ALA A 145 5.53 -14.03 -11.20
N THR A 146 6.57 -13.80 -12.00
CA THR A 146 7.80 -13.16 -11.52
C THR A 146 7.58 -11.65 -11.51
N VAL A 147 7.74 -11.03 -10.35
CA VAL A 147 7.64 -9.58 -10.14
C VAL A 147 9.02 -9.03 -9.81
N ASN A 148 9.53 -8.15 -10.65
CA ASN A 148 10.80 -7.45 -10.44
C ASN A 148 10.53 -5.99 -10.10
N VAL A 149 11.04 -5.53 -8.96
CA VAL A 149 10.89 -4.17 -8.44
C VAL A 149 12.23 -3.45 -8.50
N THR A 150 12.26 -2.29 -9.13
CA THR A 150 13.46 -1.44 -9.26
C THR A 150 13.12 0.01 -8.92
N LEU A 151 14.10 0.77 -8.45
CA LEU A 151 13.96 2.22 -8.33
C LEU A 151 13.98 2.86 -9.72
N VAL A 152 13.08 3.81 -9.97
CA VAL A 152 13.10 4.60 -11.21
C VAL A 152 14.25 5.60 -11.18
N ASP A 153 14.50 6.20 -10.02
CA ASP A 153 15.61 7.12 -9.82
C ASP A 153 16.84 6.34 -9.37
N GLU A 154 17.86 6.27 -10.22
CA GLU A 154 19.14 5.61 -9.94
C GLU A 154 20.09 6.50 -9.10
N ASP A 155 19.60 7.61 -8.55
CA ASP A 155 20.37 8.46 -7.64
C ASP A 155 20.95 7.59 -6.49
N GLU A 156 22.29 7.52 -6.40
CA GLU A 156 23.05 6.60 -5.54
C GLU A 156 22.73 6.69 -4.03
N ASN A 157 21.88 7.65 -3.62
CA ASN A 157 21.52 7.91 -2.23
C ASN A 157 20.11 7.44 -1.85
N VAL A 158 19.28 6.99 -2.81
CA VAL A 158 17.95 6.46 -2.51
C VAL A 158 18.04 4.94 -2.43
N THR A 159 17.68 4.39 -1.27
CA THR A 159 17.64 2.95 -1.04
C THR A 159 16.25 2.56 -0.56
N TYR A 160 15.71 1.50 -1.14
CA TYR A 160 14.44 0.91 -0.74
C TYR A 160 14.62 -0.60 -0.57
N ASP A 161 14.20 -1.12 0.59
CA ASP A 161 14.38 -2.52 0.94
C ASP A 161 13.48 -3.47 0.13
N GLY A 162 12.39 -2.96 -0.46
CA GLY A 162 11.50 -3.72 -1.34
C GLY A 162 11.98 -3.85 -2.78
N VAL A 163 13.22 -3.45 -3.09
CA VAL A 163 13.85 -3.70 -4.40
C VAL A 163 14.27 -5.17 -4.48
N GLY A 164 13.84 -5.87 -5.53
CA GLY A 164 14.17 -7.28 -5.69
C GLY A 164 13.27 -8.01 -6.67
N GLU A 165 13.41 -9.33 -6.68
CA GLU A 165 12.58 -10.25 -7.45
C GLU A 165 11.72 -11.08 -6.50
N TYR A 166 10.44 -11.22 -6.84
CA TYR A 166 9.40 -11.87 -6.07
C TYR A 166 8.58 -12.80 -6.95
N GLU A 167 7.87 -13.75 -6.34
CA GLU A 167 6.89 -14.59 -7.01
C GLU A 167 5.52 -14.36 -6.36
N THR A 168 4.49 -14.21 -7.19
CA THR A 168 3.11 -14.06 -6.69
C THR A 168 2.59 -15.36 -6.07
N ASP A 169 1.76 -15.21 -5.03
CA ASP A 169 1.07 -16.32 -4.37
C ASP A 169 -0.21 -16.78 -5.10
N GLU A 170 -0.98 -17.68 -4.49
CA GLU A 170 -2.24 -18.24 -5.06
C GLU A 170 -3.28 -17.15 -5.38
N ASP A 171 -3.23 -16.03 -4.65
CA ASP A 171 -4.10 -14.87 -4.87
C ASP A 171 -3.53 -13.89 -5.92
N GLY A 172 -2.37 -14.21 -6.51
CA GLY A 172 -1.70 -13.38 -7.51
C GLY A 172 -1.04 -12.15 -6.93
N THR A 173 -0.68 -12.20 -5.64
CA THR A 173 -0.19 -11.03 -4.90
C THR A 173 1.24 -11.15 -4.41
N VAL A 174 1.90 -9.98 -4.24
CA VAL A 174 3.18 -9.81 -3.56
C VAL A 174 3.04 -8.63 -2.61
N VAL A 175 3.50 -8.80 -1.37
CA VAL A 175 3.58 -7.71 -0.39
C VAL A 175 4.97 -7.10 -0.45
N LEU A 176 5.04 -5.79 -0.64
CA LEU A 176 6.26 -5.00 -0.59
C LEU A 176 6.30 -4.18 0.69
N PRO A 177 7.45 -4.12 1.39
CA PRO A 177 7.56 -3.39 2.65
C PRO A 177 7.32 -1.89 2.46
N ALA A 178 6.74 -1.23 3.45
CA ALA A 178 6.58 0.22 3.44
C ALA A 178 7.92 0.96 3.25
N PRO A 179 8.02 1.98 2.37
CA PRO A 179 9.26 2.70 2.18
C PRO A 179 9.51 3.68 3.34
N TYR A 180 10.77 3.84 3.74
CA TYR A 180 11.15 4.80 4.80
C TYR A 180 11.12 6.27 4.34
N GLU A 181 11.32 6.48 3.04
CA GLU A 181 11.19 7.77 2.37
C GLU A 181 10.36 7.56 1.12
N THR A 182 9.60 8.57 0.69
CA THR A 182 8.83 8.45 -0.55
C THR A 182 9.76 8.15 -1.72
N VAL A 183 9.50 7.05 -2.44
CA VAL A 183 10.30 6.57 -3.57
C VAL A 183 9.42 6.34 -4.78
N GLU A 184 10.01 6.41 -5.97
CA GLU A 184 9.36 6.00 -7.22
C GLU A 184 9.96 4.67 -7.67
N VAL A 185 9.11 3.65 -7.82
CA VAL A 185 9.51 2.31 -8.22
C VAL A 185 8.86 1.92 -9.54
N GLU A 186 9.59 1.17 -10.35
CA GLU A 186 9.07 0.44 -11.50
C GLU A 186 8.85 -1.01 -11.05
N VAL A 187 7.63 -1.50 -11.23
CA VAL A 187 7.24 -2.88 -10.96
C VAL A 187 6.95 -3.54 -12.28
N THR A 188 7.72 -4.57 -12.61
CA THR A 188 7.58 -5.36 -13.85
C THR A 188 7.17 -6.78 -13.50
N ALA A 189 6.00 -7.20 -13.96
CA ALA A 189 5.52 -8.57 -13.85
C ALA A 189 5.76 -9.33 -15.17
N THR A 190 6.14 -10.59 -15.07
CA THR A 190 6.27 -11.51 -16.21
C THR A 190 5.67 -12.86 -15.88
N HIS A 191 4.98 -13.45 -16.84
CA HIS A 191 4.48 -14.82 -16.74
C HIS A 191 4.40 -15.42 -18.14
N GLU A 192 5.08 -16.55 -18.35
CA GLU A 192 5.29 -17.15 -19.67
C GLU A 192 5.90 -16.15 -20.68
N ASP A 193 5.16 -15.78 -21.73
CA ASP A 193 5.55 -14.83 -22.77
C ASP A 193 4.89 -13.44 -22.59
N ARG A 194 4.21 -13.20 -21.46
CA ARG A 194 3.51 -11.94 -21.16
C ARG A 194 4.36 -11.06 -20.24
N THR A 195 4.23 -9.75 -20.40
CA THR A 195 4.94 -8.76 -19.59
C THR A 195 4.06 -7.54 -19.40
N ALA A 196 3.99 -7.05 -18.17
CA ALA A 196 3.33 -5.79 -17.82
C ALA A 196 4.22 -5.03 -16.84
N SER A 197 4.25 -3.71 -16.97
CA SER A 197 5.04 -2.84 -16.09
C SER A 197 4.21 -1.64 -15.66
N THR A 198 4.41 -1.18 -14.43
CA THR A 198 3.81 0.04 -13.91
C THR A 198 4.84 0.82 -13.10
N ILE A 199 4.73 2.14 -13.14
CA ILE A 199 5.54 3.05 -12.31
C ILE A 199 4.61 3.63 -11.26
N VAL A 200 4.99 3.51 -9.99
CA VAL A 200 4.21 3.98 -8.85
C VAL A 200 5.11 4.72 -7.86
N THR A 201 4.58 5.78 -7.29
CA THR A 201 5.19 6.45 -6.14
C THR A 201 4.72 5.77 -4.87
N LEU A 202 5.63 5.16 -4.13
CA LEU A 202 5.34 4.59 -2.82
C LEU A 202 5.60 5.66 -1.75
N GLU A 203 4.58 5.94 -0.95
CA GLU A 203 4.59 7.01 0.04
C GLU A 203 5.05 6.48 1.41
N ALA A 204 6.01 7.18 2.01
CA ALA A 204 6.44 6.89 3.37
C ALA A 204 5.42 7.40 4.40
N TYR A 205 5.53 6.91 5.64
CA TYR A 205 4.69 7.38 6.73
C TYR A 205 4.96 8.86 7.04
N GLU A 206 4.01 9.71 6.65
CA GLU A 206 3.94 11.10 7.07
C GLU A 206 2.98 11.20 8.27
N GLY A 207 3.55 11.21 9.48
CA GLY A 207 2.75 11.30 10.70
C GLY A 207 1.81 12.50 10.71
N ASP A 208 0.66 12.38 11.38
CA ASP A 208 -0.33 13.46 11.42
C ASP A 208 0.29 14.73 12.06
N PRO A 209 0.45 15.83 11.31
CA PRO A 209 1.12 17.03 11.79
C PRO A 209 0.34 17.74 12.91
N SER A 210 -0.94 17.38 13.12
CA SER A 210 -1.76 17.88 14.22
C SER A 210 -1.47 17.17 15.55
N LEU A 211 -0.89 15.97 15.51
CA LEU A 211 -0.50 15.23 16.70
C LEU A 211 0.83 15.74 17.26
N PRO A 212 1.03 15.70 18.60
CA PRO A 212 2.35 15.93 19.18
C PRO A 212 3.38 14.94 18.61
N PHE A 213 4.62 15.38 18.41
CA PHE A 213 5.72 14.57 17.87
C PHE A 213 5.85 13.17 18.52
N GLY A 214 5.65 13.07 19.85
CA GLY A 214 5.70 11.78 20.54
C GLY A 214 4.56 10.83 20.17
N GLN A 215 3.39 11.33 19.79
CA GLN A 215 2.29 10.51 19.28
C GLN A 215 2.51 10.13 17.81
N GLN A 216 3.08 11.03 17.00
CA GLN A 216 3.52 10.69 15.64
C GLN A 216 4.58 9.58 15.64
N LEU A 217 5.55 9.66 16.57
CA LEU A 217 6.56 8.62 16.74
C LEU A 217 5.95 7.28 17.16
N GLN A 218 4.94 7.29 18.04
CA GLN A 218 4.22 6.08 18.42
C GLN A 218 3.48 5.46 17.23
N GLY A 219 2.83 6.29 16.40
CA GLY A 219 2.21 5.83 15.16
C GLY A 219 3.23 5.19 14.21
N TYR A 220 4.36 5.85 13.97
CA TYR A 220 5.44 5.28 13.17
C TYR A 220 6.03 3.99 13.76
N MET A 221 6.16 3.89 15.08
CA MET A 221 6.62 2.66 15.72
C MET A 221 5.66 1.48 15.53
N ASP A 222 4.36 1.76 15.36
CA ASP A 222 3.34 0.73 15.09
C ASP A 222 3.39 0.25 13.64
N THR A 223 3.98 1.01 12.71
CA THR A 223 4.17 0.62 11.29
C THR A 223 5.47 -0.17 11.05
N ILE A 224 6.38 -0.22 12.03
CA ILE A 224 7.60 -1.02 11.91
C ILE A 224 7.25 -2.47 12.27
N GLU A 225 7.15 -3.32 11.25
CA GLU A 225 7.13 -4.77 11.44
C GLU A 225 8.56 -5.32 11.67
N ASP A 226 8.67 -6.56 12.14
CA ASP A 226 9.95 -7.17 12.59
C ASP A 226 10.82 -7.54 11.38
N ASP A 227 11.39 -6.53 10.73
CA ASP A 227 12.27 -6.66 9.56
C ASP A 227 13.74 -6.92 9.94
N GLU A 228 14.55 -7.31 8.95
CA GLU A 228 15.98 -7.64 9.10
C GLU A 228 16.86 -6.45 9.59
N HIS A 229 16.33 -5.23 9.52
CA HIS A 229 16.99 -4.03 10.01
C HIS A 229 16.69 -3.79 11.51
N PRO A 230 17.68 -3.37 12.33
CA PRO A 230 17.42 -3.17 13.75
C PRO A 230 16.40 -2.06 13.95
N PHE A 231 15.29 -2.35 14.64
CA PHE A 231 14.23 -1.40 15.06
C PHE A 231 14.73 0.03 15.40
N GLY A 232 15.88 0.14 16.07
CA GLY A 232 16.49 1.42 16.43
C GLY A 232 16.95 2.30 15.25
N HIS A 233 17.31 1.71 14.11
CA HIS A 233 17.69 2.45 12.90
C HIS A 233 16.47 3.14 12.26
N HIS A 234 15.33 2.46 12.15
CA HIS A 234 14.08 3.04 11.65
C HIS A 234 13.65 4.23 12.49
N VAL A 235 13.59 4.03 13.81
CA VAL A 235 13.24 5.08 14.77
C VAL A 235 14.20 6.26 14.68
N ALA A 236 15.51 6.02 14.58
CA ALA A 236 16.50 7.10 14.51
C ALA A 236 16.41 7.91 13.21
N ASN A 237 16.14 7.27 12.07
CA ASN A 237 15.95 7.94 10.80
C ASN A 237 14.70 8.83 10.83
N TRP A 238 13.55 8.25 11.20
CA TRP A 238 12.28 8.97 11.30
C TRP A 238 12.35 10.15 12.26
N VAL A 239 12.95 9.96 13.45
CA VAL A 239 13.14 11.05 14.42
C VAL A 239 14.03 12.14 13.85
N THR A 240 15.11 11.80 13.15
CA THR A 240 16.03 12.80 12.57
C THR A 240 15.33 13.67 11.53
N LYS A 241 14.50 13.08 10.67
CA LYS A 241 13.75 13.76 9.62
C LYS A 241 12.61 14.63 10.17
N ASN A 242 11.89 14.12 11.16
CA ASN A 242 10.67 14.75 11.67
C ASN A 242 10.87 15.60 12.94
N ASN A 243 12.11 15.71 13.46
CA ASN A 243 12.37 16.45 14.69
C ASN A 243 12.02 17.94 14.52
N PRO A 244 11.06 18.49 15.29
CA PRO A 244 10.72 19.91 15.24
C PRO A 244 11.85 20.81 15.77
N GLY A 245 12.83 20.25 16.47
CA GLY A 245 14.07 20.93 16.83
C GLY A 245 15.11 20.78 15.73
N ASN A 246 15.59 21.90 15.19
CA ASN A 246 16.65 21.99 14.18
C ASN A 246 17.86 21.11 14.50
N ALA A 247 17.86 19.88 14.02
CA ALA A 247 18.88 18.89 14.35
C ALA A 247 20.21 19.27 13.69
N PRO A 248 21.36 19.11 14.38
CA PRO A 248 22.66 19.29 13.75
C PRO A 248 22.84 18.35 12.56
N ALA A 249 23.67 18.71 11.57
CA ALA A 249 23.93 17.90 10.36
C ALA A 249 24.53 16.50 10.60
N HIS A 250 24.82 16.15 11.86
CA HIS A 250 25.33 14.84 12.29
C HIS A 250 24.30 14.07 13.13
N ALA A 251 23.05 14.53 13.19
CA ALA A 251 21.96 13.75 13.78
C ALA A 251 21.57 12.63 12.80
N GLY A 252 21.31 11.44 13.34
CA GLY A 252 21.01 10.23 12.57
C GLY A 252 22.03 9.11 12.82
N PRO A 253 21.68 7.85 12.52
CA PRO A 253 22.64 6.75 12.60
C PRO A 253 23.78 6.99 11.59
N PRO A 254 25.04 6.68 11.94
CA PRO A 254 26.15 6.81 11.01
C PRO A 254 25.87 5.95 9.77
N ALA A 255 26.03 6.53 8.58
CA ALA A 255 26.09 5.77 7.34
C ALA A 255 27.20 4.72 7.48
N GLN A 256 26.81 3.46 7.67
CA GLN A 256 27.74 2.32 7.82
C GLN A 256 28.75 2.48 8.96
N ALA A 257 28.29 2.51 10.21
CA ALA A 257 29.16 2.01 11.28
C ALA A 257 29.23 0.48 11.16
N GLY A 258 30.16 -0.01 10.34
CA GLY A 258 30.64 -1.38 10.47
C GLY A 258 30.99 -1.68 11.93
N PRO A 259 31.06 -2.98 12.32
CA PRO A 259 31.42 -3.35 13.68
C PRO A 259 32.69 -2.58 14.11
N PRO A 260 32.75 -2.05 15.35
CA PRO A 260 33.86 -1.24 15.78
C PRO A 260 35.19 -1.90 15.41
N ASP A 261 36.15 -1.13 14.88
CA ASP A 261 37.51 -1.56 14.49
C ASP A 261 38.32 -2.27 15.60
N HIS A 262 37.70 -2.52 16.76
CA HIS A 262 38.26 -3.17 17.94
C HIS A 262 37.88 -4.65 18.04
N ALA A 263 36.98 -5.16 17.19
CA ALA A 263 36.78 -6.60 17.03
C ALA A 263 37.86 -7.17 16.10
N GLY A 264 39.13 -7.04 16.51
CA GLY A 264 40.24 -7.67 15.82
C GLY A 264 40.05 -9.19 15.76
N PRO A 265 40.49 -9.86 14.68
CA PRO A 265 40.42 -11.31 14.59
C PRO A 265 41.25 -11.91 15.73
N GLY A 266 40.68 -12.90 16.43
CA GLY A 266 41.39 -13.65 17.46
C GLY A 266 42.70 -14.18 16.91
N ALA A 267 43.81 -13.62 17.39
CA ALA A 267 45.15 -14.03 17.01
C ALA A 267 45.74 -14.89 18.14
N ASP A 268 45.55 -16.20 18.00
CA ASP A 268 46.39 -17.22 18.56
C ASP A 268 47.81 -17.06 18.00
N GLY A 269 48.74 -16.58 18.82
CA GLY A 269 50.15 -16.46 18.43
C GLY A 269 51.01 -15.75 19.46
N ASP A 270 51.70 -16.55 20.29
CA ASP A 270 52.79 -16.11 21.16
C ASP A 270 53.87 -15.29 20.41
N ALA A 271 54.00 -14.00 20.71
CA ALA A 271 55.25 -13.27 20.53
C ALA A 271 55.32 -12.07 21.47
N LYS A 272 56.52 -11.86 22.01
CA LYS A 272 56.83 -11.05 23.19
C LYS A 272 57.07 -9.57 22.84
N ASN A 273 56.73 -8.68 23.80
CA ASN A 273 57.38 -7.40 24.14
C ASN A 273 57.32 -6.32 23.02
N GLU A 274 56.83 -5.10 23.21
CA GLU A 274 57.20 -4.09 24.20
C GLU A 274 56.04 -3.12 24.45
N SER A 275 55.86 -2.74 25.72
CA SER A 275 54.89 -1.73 26.14
C SER A 275 55.46 -0.32 25.90
N ASP A 276 54.96 0.38 24.88
CA ASP A 276 55.15 1.81 24.72
C ASP A 276 53.82 2.52 24.42
N GLY A 277 53.24 3.16 25.46
CA GLY A 277 52.87 4.56 25.31
C GLY A 277 51.43 5.00 25.01
N GLN A 278 50.38 4.28 25.42
CA GLN A 278 49.04 4.90 25.52
C GLN A 278 48.53 4.85 26.96
N GLY A 279 48.85 5.91 27.70
CA GLY A 279 48.26 6.17 29.01
C GLY A 279 46.77 6.50 28.90
N PRO A 280 46.02 6.39 30.01
CA PRO A 280 44.60 6.71 30.05
C PRO A 280 44.35 8.19 29.69
N PRO A 281 43.16 8.54 29.16
CA PRO A 281 42.81 9.93 28.81
C PRO A 281 43.05 10.91 29.96
N GLU A 282 43.53 12.12 29.64
CA GLU A 282 43.90 13.21 30.57
C GLU A 282 42.73 13.83 31.36
N HIS A 283 41.72 13.07 31.75
CA HIS A 283 40.58 13.55 32.54
C HIS A 283 40.21 12.67 33.75
N ALA A 284 41.05 11.72 34.15
CA ALA A 284 40.95 11.08 35.45
C ALA A 284 41.72 11.91 36.50
N GLY A 285 41.00 12.74 37.25
CA GLY A 285 41.58 13.58 38.31
C GLY A 285 42.34 12.75 39.37
N PRO A 286 43.48 13.24 39.89
CA PRO A 286 44.22 12.51 40.91
C PRO A 286 43.57 12.72 42.28
N GLY A 287 43.10 11.62 42.88
CA GLY A 287 42.89 11.55 44.31
C GLY A 287 44.22 11.26 45.01
N ALA A 288 44.66 12.16 45.90
CA ALA A 288 45.30 11.85 47.17
C ALA A 288 45.73 13.15 47.89
N ASP A 289 45.09 13.40 49.02
CA ASP A 289 45.69 13.59 50.34
C ASP A 289 46.99 14.41 50.43
N GLY A 290 46.91 15.63 50.99
CA GLY A 290 48.10 16.35 51.47
C GLY A 290 47.86 17.82 51.76
N ASP A 291 47.81 18.15 53.04
CA ASP A 291 47.76 19.50 53.61
C ASP A 291 48.78 20.49 52.99
N ALA A 292 48.30 21.62 52.46
CA ALA A 292 48.99 22.91 52.57
C ALA A 292 48.08 24.09 52.16
N LYS A 293 48.21 25.15 52.94
CA LYS A 293 47.44 26.39 52.90
C LYS A 293 47.76 27.24 51.65
N ASN A 294 46.74 27.83 51.05
CA ASN A 294 46.44 29.27 51.13
C ASN A 294 45.96 29.89 49.80
N GLU A 295 44.84 30.61 49.91
CA GLU A 295 44.37 31.76 49.13
C GLU A 295 43.94 31.65 47.66
N SER A 296 42.61 31.66 47.51
CA SER A 296 41.82 32.60 46.72
C SER A 296 42.24 32.87 45.27
N ASN A 297 41.48 32.32 44.32
CA ASN A 297 40.83 33.10 43.27
C ASN A 297 39.62 32.33 42.72
N GLY A 298 38.46 32.99 42.75
CA GLY A 298 37.16 32.39 42.50
C GLY A 298 36.91 31.99 41.05
N GLN A 299 36.17 30.89 40.91
CA GLN A 299 35.30 30.64 39.77
C GLN A 299 33.88 30.57 40.33
N GLY A 300 33.07 31.56 39.93
CA GLY A 300 31.68 31.69 40.35
C GLY A 300 30.79 30.59 39.76
N PRO A 301 29.57 30.41 40.31
CA PRO A 301 28.59 29.48 39.77
C PRO A 301 28.14 29.91 38.35
N PRO A 302 27.70 28.97 37.50
CA PRO A 302 27.28 29.27 36.13
C PRO A 302 26.20 30.34 36.08
N ASP A 303 26.43 31.37 35.25
CA ASP A 303 25.40 32.32 34.83
C ASP A 303 24.33 31.54 34.07
N HIS A 304 23.11 31.42 34.64
CA HIS A 304 21.80 31.37 33.96
C HIS A 304 20.68 30.97 34.94
N ALA A 305 20.54 31.73 36.03
CA ALA A 305 19.30 31.80 36.80
C ALA A 305 18.80 33.25 36.75
N GLY A 306 17.69 33.49 36.05
CA GLY A 306 17.07 34.82 35.95
C GLY A 306 16.72 35.38 37.34
N PRO A 307 16.82 36.70 37.54
CA PRO A 307 16.69 37.29 38.87
C PRO A 307 15.21 37.36 39.29
N GLY A 308 14.92 36.73 40.44
CA GLY A 308 13.77 37.08 41.24
C GLY A 308 14.02 38.43 41.92
N ASP A 309 13.24 39.44 41.60
CA ASP A 309 13.19 40.68 42.35
C ASP A 309 12.04 40.61 43.37
N LYS A 310 12.41 40.70 44.65
CA LYS A 310 11.50 40.93 45.77
C LYS A 310 11.74 42.35 46.25
N SER A 311 10.78 43.24 46.00
CA SER A 311 10.62 44.46 46.78
C SER A 311 9.30 44.42 47.54
N GLU A 312 9.39 44.36 48.86
CA GLU A 312 8.27 44.48 49.79
C GLU A 312 7.67 45.89 49.77
N ALA A 313 6.34 46.00 49.85
CA ALA A 313 5.67 47.07 50.58
C ALA A 313 4.29 46.61 51.08
N LYS A 314 4.04 46.94 52.34
CA LYS A 314 2.95 46.47 53.20
C LYS A 314 1.59 47.06 52.86
N ASN A 315 0.55 46.34 53.25
CA ASN A 315 -0.48 46.74 54.24
C ASN A 315 -1.91 46.41 53.78
N GLY A 316 -2.71 45.81 54.67
CA GLY A 316 -4.18 45.78 54.52
C GLY A 316 -4.80 44.41 54.79
N THR A 317 -5.16 44.19 56.05
CA THR A 317 -6.04 43.15 56.58
C THR A 317 -7.43 43.16 55.92
N ASP A 318 -8.04 41.99 55.69
CA ASP A 318 -9.17 41.49 56.49
C ASP A 318 -9.91 40.33 55.82
N ASP A 319 -10.30 39.39 56.69
CA ASP A 319 -11.18 38.24 56.51
C ASP A 319 -12.41 38.47 55.62
N VAL A 320 -12.70 37.53 54.69
CA VAL A 320 -14.00 36.83 54.74
C VAL A 320 -13.94 35.43 54.12
N ARG A 321 -14.57 34.50 54.84
CA ARG A 321 -14.80 33.07 54.59
C ARG A 321 -16.00 32.85 53.65
N GLY A 322 -15.99 31.73 52.90
CA GLY A 322 -17.19 30.97 52.53
C GLY A 322 -17.40 30.64 51.03
N PRO A 323 -17.64 29.37 50.65
CA PRO A 323 -18.07 28.93 49.30
C PRO A 323 -19.61 28.75 49.23
N PRO A 324 -20.20 28.10 48.20
CA PRO A 324 -20.34 28.40 46.76
C PRO A 324 -21.83 28.54 46.33
N ALA A 325 -22.17 28.97 45.10
CA ALA A 325 -23.50 28.70 44.50
C ALA A 325 -23.59 28.96 42.97
N HIS A 326 -23.81 27.87 42.23
CA HIS A 326 -24.79 27.68 41.14
C HIS A 326 -24.92 28.70 39.98
N ALA A 327 -24.65 28.24 38.75
CA ALA A 327 -25.69 27.98 37.74
C ALA A 327 -25.09 27.30 36.48
N GLY A 328 -25.64 26.14 36.11
CA GLY A 328 -25.47 25.50 34.79
C GLY A 328 -26.44 26.10 33.74
N PRO A 329 -26.53 25.50 32.54
CA PRO A 329 -26.90 26.14 31.28
C PRO A 329 -28.42 26.27 31.07
N PRO A 330 -28.84 27.09 30.09
CA PRO A 330 -29.35 26.51 28.83
C PRO A 330 -28.67 27.04 27.57
#